data_AF-A0A3Q9ITM7-F1
#
_entry.id   AF-A0A3Q9ITM7-F1
#
_cell.length_a   1.000
_cell.length_b   1.000
_cell.length_c   1.000
_cell.angle_alpha   90.00
_cell.angle_beta   90.00
_cell.angle_gamma   90.00
#
_symmetry.space_group_name_H-M   'P 1'
#
loop_
_entity.id
_entity.type
_entity.pdbx_description
1 polymer ?
#
loop_
_entity_poly.entity_id
_entity_poly.type
_entity_poly.pdbx_seq_one_letter_code
_entity_poly.pdbx_strand_id
1 'polypeptide(L)'
;MKTNNDTKYTKVLVAQYSPQNGCNVTEGEMLIIKPPVKEPNKEFSYHFEGVMTGKKSRYGWVKTVPEYTLENYIDKYLKNISEKELVYLECMLNSISKLQTNTPVAVDYRQKSMGEPIFVLHVHKVIFYK
;
A
#
# COMPACT_ATOMS: atom_id res chain seq x y z
N MET A 1 -5.65 -18.06 -6.45
CA MET A 1 -4.57 -17.57 -7.35
C MET A 1 -3.26 -18.17 -6.85
N LYS A 2 -2.41 -18.73 -7.71
CA LYS A 2 -1.05 -19.13 -7.31
C LYS A 2 -0.21 -17.86 -7.21
N THR A 3 0.22 -17.50 -6.01
CA THR A 3 1.20 -16.43 -5.80
C THR A 3 2.52 -16.85 -6.44
N ASN A 4 3.11 -15.98 -7.25
CA ASN A 4 4.33 -16.30 -7.99
C ASN A 4 5.53 -15.79 -7.19
N ASN A 5 6.03 -16.62 -6.26
CA ASN A 5 7.08 -16.25 -5.31
C ASN A 5 8.41 -15.85 -5.96
N ASP A 6 8.63 -16.18 -7.23
CA ASP A 6 9.84 -15.83 -7.99
C ASP A 6 9.88 -14.37 -8.47
N THR A 7 8.78 -13.62 -8.29
CA THR A 7 8.73 -12.22 -8.71
C THR A 7 9.68 -11.37 -7.86
N LYS A 8 10.63 -10.72 -8.54
CA LYS A 8 11.63 -9.84 -7.93
C LYS A 8 11.14 -8.39 -7.94
N TYR A 9 11.23 -7.73 -6.79
CA TYR A 9 10.86 -6.34 -6.59
C TYR A 9 12.08 -5.52 -6.16
N THR A 10 12.09 -4.24 -6.54
CA THR A 10 13.12 -3.26 -6.14
C THR A 10 12.50 -1.98 -5.57
N LYS A 11 11.19 -1.96 -5.37
CA LYS A 11 10.40 -0.77 -5.01
C LYS A 11 9.52 -1.04 -3.80
N VAL A 12 9.63 -0.17 -2.80
CA VAL A 12 8.75 -0.15 -1.62
C VAL A 12 8.04 1.19 -1.53
N LEU A 13 6.96 1.26 -0.74
CA LEU A 13 6.38 2.53 -0.31
C LEU A 13 6.93 2.91 1.05
N VAL A 14 7.31 4.17 1.19
CA VAL A 14 7.69 4.77 2.46
C VAL A 14 6.85 6.01 2.74
N ALA A 15 6.68 6.32 4.02
CA ALA A 15 6.08 7.55 4.46
C ALA A 15 7.05 8.72 4.25
N GLN A 16 6.50 9.85 3.85
CA GLN A 16 7.12 11.15 4.08
C GLN A 16 6.28 11.86 5.13
N TYR A 17 6.91 12.31 6.20
CA TYR A 17 6.22 12.99 7.29
C TYR A 17 5.65 14.30 6.76
N SER A 18 4.33 14.34 6.67
CA SER A 18 3.60 15.49 6.10
C SER A 18 2.29 15.68 6.87
N PRO A 19 2.34 16.27 8.08
CA PRO A 19 1.16 16.50 8.92
C PRO A 19 0.06 17.28 8.22
N GLN A 20 0.45 18.25 7.38
CA GLN A 20 -0.48 19.08 6.58
C GLN A 20 -1.34 18.27 5.61
N ASN A 21 -0.89 17.06 5.22
CA ASN A 21 -1.59 16.15 4.31
C ASN A 21 -2.14 14.91 5.04
N GLY A 22 -2.19 14.93 6.38
CA GLY A 22 -2.68 13.80 7.18
C GLY A 22 -1.74 12.60 7.24
N CYS A 23 -0.45 12.77 6.91
CA CYS A 23 0.56 11.73 7.10
C CYS A 23 1.30 11.96 8.43
N ASN A 24 0.94 11.16 9.44
CA ASN A 24 1.53 11.20 10.78
C ASN A 24 2.50 10.03 11.05
N VAL A 25 2.95 9.39 9.98
CA VAL A 25 3.87 8.25 10.00
C VAL A 25 5.32 8.78 9.96
N THR A 26 6.24 8.06 10.60
CA THR A 26 7.64 8.49 10.68
C THR A 26 8.27 8.58 9.28
N GLU A 27 9.07 9.61 9.03
CA GLU A 27 9.81 9.75 7.76
C GLU A 27 10.59 8.47 7.44
N GLY A 28 10.42 7.95 6.22
CA GLY A 28 11.10 6.76 5.73
C GLY A 28 10.55 5.42 6.26
N GLU A 29 9.53 5.43 7.12
CA GLU A 29 8.87 4.21 7.58
C GLU A 29 8.15 3.52 6.41
N MET A 30 8.27 2.20 6.31
CA MET A 30 7.61 1.44 5.25
C MET A 30 6.10 1.41 5.43
N LEU A 31 5.41 1.48 4.30
CA LEU A 31 3.96 1.54 4.21
C LEU A 31 3.42 0.29 3.50
N ILE A 32 2.32 -0.25 4.01
CA ILE A 32 1.60 -1.38 3.41
C ILE A 32 0.11 -1.05 3.25
N ILE A 33 -0.57 -1.81 2.39
CA ILE A 33 -2.03 -1.77 2.30
C ILE A 33 -2.58 -2.93 3.11
N LYS A 34 -3.51 -2.64 4.02
CA LYS A 34 -4.33 -3.66 4.68
C LYS A 34 -5.74 -3.69 4.08
N PRO A 35 -6.37 -4.87 3.98
CA PRO A 35 -7.74 -4.96 3.55
C PRO A 35 -8.65 -4.19 4.52
N PRO A 36 -9.75 -3.58 4.03
CA PRO A 36 -10.67 -2.88 4.90
C PRO A 36 -11.28 -3.87 5.89
N VAL A 37 -11.25 -3.50 7.16
CA VAL A 37 -12.15 -4.09 8.15
C VAL A 37 -13.54 -3.55 7.81
N LYS A 38 -14.55 -4.41 7.73
CA LYS A 38 -15.95 -3.98 7.54
C LYS A 38 -16.32 -3.08 8.72
N GLU A 39 -16.17 -1.77 8.57
CA GLU A 39 -16.73 -0.80 9.50
C GLU A 39 -18.14 -0.48 9.02
N PRO A 40 -19.20 -0.78 9.80
CA PRO A 40 -20.54 -0.37 9.44
C PRO A 40 -20.58 1.15 9.45
N ASN A 41 -20.89 1.77 8.31
CA ASN A 41 -21.21 3.20 8.14
C ASN A 41 -20.06 4.20 7.95
N LYS A 42 -18.82 3.77 7.73
CA LYS A 42 -17.76 4.70 7.29
C LYS A 42 -17.41 4.43 5.84
N GLU A 43 -17.47 5.48 5.02
CA GLU A 43 -16.72 5.55 3.76
C GLU A 43 -15.36 4.92 4.02
N PHE A 44 -15.08 3.82 3.33
CA PHE A 44 -13.88 3.03 3.53
C PHE A 44 -12.69 3.97 3.42
N SER A 45 -12.13 4.33 4.57
CA SER A 45 -11.09 5.33 4.68
C SER A 45 -9.79 4.69 4.22
N TYR A 46 -9.49 4.83 2.93
CA TYR A 46 -8.35 4.17 2.29
C TYR A 46 -7.04 4.87 2.66
N HIS A 47 -6.21 4.16 3.40
CA HIS A 47 -4.92 4.64 3.86
C HIS A 47 -3.90 3.51 3.73
N PHE A 48 -2.65 3.87 3.55
CA PHE A 48 -1.55 2.99 3.89
C PHE A 48 -1.37 2.94 5.41
N GLU A 49 -0.73 1.88 5.88
CA GLU A 49 -0.37 1.71 7.28
C GLU A 49 1.14 1.56 7.44
N GLY A 50 1.73 2.27 8.40
CA GLY A 50 3.12 2.12 8.80
C GLY A 50 3.38 0.74 9.38
N VAL A 51 4.34 0.00 8.83
CA VAL A 51 4.68 -1.36 9.26
C VAL A 51 5.08 -1.40 10.74
N MET A 52 5.79 -0.37 11.22
CA MET A 52 6.32 -0.34 12.59
C MET A 52 5.33 0.26 13.58
N THR A 53 4.64 1.32 13.18
CA THR A 53 3.81 2.13 14.07
C THR A 53 2.31 1.82 13.99
N GLY A 54 1.86 1.13 12.94
CA GLY A 54 0.44 0.93 12.67
C GLY A 54 -0.31 2.22 12.31
N LYS A 55 0.41 3.35 12.16
CA LYS A 55 -0.22 4.65 11.90
C LYS A 55 -0.65 4.75 10.45
N LYS A 56 -1.80 5.41 10.24
CA LYS A 56 -2.37 5.63 8.91
C LYS A 56 -1.62 6.74 8.17
N SER A 57 -1.38 6.52 6.89
CA SER A 57 -0.91 7.53 5.95
C SER A 57 -1.79 7.54 4.71
N ARG A 58 -2.24 8.73 4.31
CA ARG A 58 -3.02 8.89 3.08
C ARG A 58 -2.18 8.68 1.82
N TYR A 59 -0.88 8.96 1.91
CA TYR A 59 0.05 8.94 0.78
C TYR A 59 1.30 8.13 1.11
N GLY A 60 1.92 7.54 0.10
CA GLY A 60 3.22 6.90 0.19
C GLY A 60 4.12 7.33 -0.97
N TRP A 61 5.42 7.25 -0.79
CA TRP A 61 6.40 7.60 -1.80
C TRP A 61 7.21 6.37 -2.19
N VAL A 62 7.37 6.19 -3.49
CA VAL A 62 8.13 5.07 -4.03
C VAL A 62 9.60 5.25 -3.69
N LYS A 63 10.19 4.25 -3.03
CA LYS A 63 11.62 4.20 -2.73
C LYS A 63 12.25 2.98 -3.38
N THR A 64 13.41 3.17 -4.00
CA THR A 64 14.21 2.05 -4.52
C THR A 64 15.00 1.41 -3.40
N VAL A 65 15.00 0.09 -3.35
CA VAL A 65 15.71 -0.75 -2.37
C VAL A 65 16.43 -1.90 -3.09
N PRO A 66 17.38 -2.60 -2.44
CA PRO A 66 17.94 -3.83 -2.98
C PRO A 66 16.85 -4.84 -3.35
N GLU A 67 17.14 -5.68 -4.33
CA GLU A 67 16.20 -6.68 -4.84
C GLU A 67 15.70 -7.62 -3.73
N TYR A 68 14.40 -7.93 -3.76
CA TYR A 68 13.76 -8.85 -2.83
C TYR A 68 12.60 -9.61 -3.47
N THR A 69 12.25 -10.78 -2.91
CA THR A 69 11.05 -11.55 -3.24
C THR A 69 9.92 -11.21 -2.26
N LEU A 70 8.68 -11.51 -2.63
CA LEU A 70 7.53 -11.32 -1.75
C LEU A 70 7.71 -12.03 -0.39
N GLU A 71 8.27 -13.23 -0.40
CA GLU A 71 8.59 -14.02 0.79
C GLU A 71 9.60 -13.30 1.70
N ASN A 72 10.72 -12.82 1.14
CA ASN A 72 11.72 -12.05 1.90
C ASN A 72 11.12 -10.77 2.52
N TYR A 73 10.18 -10.14 1.83
CA TYR A 73 9.49 -8.96 2.34
C TYR A 73 8.61 -9.29 3.54
N ILE A 74 7.84 -10.38 3.44
CA ILE A 74 6.94 -10.84 4.50
C ILE A 74 7.78 -11.24 5.71
N ASP A 75 8.78 -12.12 5.56
CA ASP A 75 9.58 -12.59 6.68
C ASP A 75 10.28 -11.46 7.44
N LYS A 76 10.71 -10.43 6.70
CA LYS A 76 11.42 -9.30 7.29
C LYS A 76 10.50 -8.31 8.02
N TYR A 77 9.28 -8.11 7.52
CA TYR A 77 8.43 -6.98 7.94
C TYR A 77 7.07 -7.38 8.48
N LEU A 78 6.56 -8.56 8.14
CA LEU A 78 5.20 -9.02 8.41
C LEU A 78 5.25 -10.43 9.03
N LYS A 79 5.16 -10.51 10.37
CA LYS A 79 5.28 -11.78 11.08
C LYS A 79 4.10 -12.75 10.89
N ASN A 80 2.92 -12.25 10.52
CA ASN A 80 1.71 -13.05 10.27
C ASN A 80 0.84 -12.30 9.26
N ILE A 81 0.73 -12.82 8.02
CA ILE A 81 -0.09 -12.23 6.95
C ILE A 81 -1.19 -13.20 6.54
N SER A 82 -2.44 -12.73 6.48
CA SER A 82 -3.54 -13.52 5.92
C SER A 82 -3.46 -13.62 4.39
N GLU A 83 -4.08 -14.63 3.80
CA GLU A 83 -4.17 -14.75 2.32
C GLU A 83 -4.77 -13.49 1.68
N LYS A 84 -5.74 -12.86 2.36
CA LYS A 84 -6.32 -11.62 1.88
C LYS A 84 -5.29 -10.49 1.89
N GLU A 85 -4.56 -10.28 2.98
CA GLU A 85 -3.51 -9.26 3.04
C GLU A 85 -2.40 -9.50 2.01
N LEU A 86 -2.06 -10.76 1.74
CA LEU A 86 -1.07 -11.14 0.73
C LEU A 86 -1.43 -10.63 -0.66
N VAL A 87 -2.70 -10.78 -1.08
CA VAL A 87 -3.19 -10.28 -2.37
C VAL A 87 -3.09 -8.76 -2.47
N TYR A 88 -3.36 -8.04 -1.38
CA TYR A 88 -3.28 -6.58 -1.35
C TYR A 88 -1.83 -6.09 -1.40
N LEU A 89 -0.94 -6.79 -0.69
CA LEU A 89 0.49 -6.53 -0.72
C LEU A 89 1.06 -6.74 -2.12
N GLU A 90 0.74 -7.88 -2.75
CA GLU A 90 1.18 -8.17 -4.12
C GLU A 90 0.64 -7.13 -5.13
N CYS A 91 -0.64 -6.75 -5.01
CA CYS A 91 -1.23 -5.70 -5.85
C CYS A 91 -0.49 -4.36 -5.70
N MET A 92 -0.17 -3.98 -4.46
CA MET A 92 0.60 -2.76 -4.16
C MET A 92 1.98 -2.81 -4.82
N LEU A 93 2.75 -3.86 -4.56
CA LEU A 93 4.11 -4.01 -5.07
C LEU A 93 4.15 -4.03 -6.60
N ASN A 94 3.22 -4.74 -7.24
CA ASN A 94 3.07 -4.75 -8.69
C ASN A 94 2.76 -3.35 -9.24
N SER A 95 1.87 -2.61 -8.58
CA SER A 95 1.46 -1.27 -9.01
C SER A 95 2.60 -0.24 -8.94
N ILE A 96 3.45 -0.34 -7.92
CA ILE A 96 4.57 0.60 -7.73
C ILE A 96 5.85 0.18 -8.46
N SER A 97 5.95 -1.07 -8.92
CA SER A 97 7.16 -1.63 -9.54
C SER A 97 7.69 -0.82 -10.73
N LYS A 98 6.79 -0.21 -11.50
CA LYS A 98 7.10 0.59 -12.70
C LYS A 98 7.22 2.09 -12.44
N LEU A 99 6.97 2.54 -11.20
CA LEU A 99 6.98 3.96 -10.85
C LEU A 99 8.41 4.44 -10.55
N GLN A 100 8.67 5.70 -10.86
CA GLN A 100 9.94 6.35 -10.55
C GLN A 100 10.08 6.55 -9.04
N THR A 101 11.32 6.56 -8.55
CA THR A 101 11.61 6.93 -7.15
C THR A 101 11.02 8.30 -6.84
N ASN A 102 10.53 8.49 -5.62
CA ASN A 102 9.82 9.67 -5.13
C ASN A 102 8.46 9.96 -5.80
N THR A 103 7.94 9.07 -6.63
CA THR A 103 6.55 9.18 -7.10
C THR A 103 5.61 9.05 -5.90
N PRO A 104 4.73 10.03 -5.63
CA PRO A 104 3.73 9.91 -4.60
C PRO A 104 2.57 9.04 -5.11
N VAL A 105 2.04 8.23 -4.20
CA VAL A 105 1.04 7.22 -4.48
C VAL A 105 -0.06 7.34 -3.44
N ALA A 106 -1.31 7.17 -3.89
CA ALA A 106 -2.48 7.03 -3.03
C ALA A 106 -3.17 5.70 -3.30
N VAL A 107 -3.99 5.29 -2.35
CA VAL A 107 -4.88 4.14 -2.48
C VAL A 107 -6.33 4.64 -2.44
N ASP A 108 -7.12 4.21 -3.42
CA ASP A 108 -8.59 4.31 -3.37
C ASP A 108 -9.18 2.92 -3.58
N TYR A 109 -10.45 2.72 -3.20
CA TYR A 109 -11.20 1.63 -3.80
C TYR A 109 -12.43 2.22 -4.46
N ARG A 110 -12.69 1.74 -5.68
CA ARG A 110 -13.85 2.17 -6.45
C ARG A 110 -14.88 1.07 -6.46
N GLN A 111 -16.13 1.45 -6.23
CA GLN A 111 -17.26 0.58 -6.46
C GLN A 111 -17.44 0.42 -7.97
N LYS A 112 -17.33 -0.83 -8.46
CA LYS A 112 -17.42 -1.12 -9.90
C LYS A 112 -18.85 -1.42 -10.36
N SER A 113 -19.77 -1.69 -9.44
CA SER A 113 -21.10 -2.24 -9.73
C SER A 113 -22.19 -1.39 -9.08
N MET A 114 -23.28 -1.12 -9.84
CA MET A 114 -24.52 -0.52 -9.31
C MET A 114 -25.38 -1.53 -8.50
N GLY A 115 -24.99 -2.81 -8.46
CA GLY A 115 -25.64 -3.88 -7.69
C GLY A 115 -24.88 -4.18 -6.39
N GLU A 116 -24.50 -5.45 -6.16
CA GLU A 116 -23.64 -5.80 -5.02
C GLU A 116 -22.32 -5.00 -5.10
N PRO A 117 -21.92 -4.32 -4.02
CA PRO A 117 -20.79 -3.41 -4.07
C PRO A 117 -19.48 -4.20 -4.14
N ILE A 118 -18.98 -4.41 -5.36
CA ILE A 118 -17.64 -4.92 -5.63
C ILE A 118 -16.67 -3.74 -5.52
N PHE A 119 -15.87 -3.70 -4.45
CA PHE A 119 -14.81 -2.72 -4.25
C PHE A 119 -13.49 -3.22 -4.84
N VAL A 120 -12.91 -2.46 -5.76
CA VAL A 120 -11.61 -2.76 -6.37
C VAL A 120 -10.56 -1.81 -5.82
N LEU A 121 -9.50 -2.35 -5.23
CA LEU A 121 -8.32 -1.60 -4.80
C LEU A 121 -7.62 -0.99 -6.01
N HIS A 122 -7.39 0.32 -6.00
CA HIS A 122 -6.48 0.97 -6.93
C HIS A 122 -5.35 1.68 -6.19
N VAL A 123 -4.14 1.39 -6.63
CA VAL A 123 -2.92 2.07 -6.23
C VAL A 123 -2.48 2.95 -7.40
N HIS A 124 -2.52 4.27 -7.22
CA HIS A 124 -2.31 5.21 -8.32
C HIS A 124 -1.37 6.35 -7.94
N LYS A 125 -0.62 6.85 -8.94
CA LYS A 125 0.22 8.03 -8.77
C LYS A 125 -0.64 9.26 -8.47
N VAL A 126 -0.15 10.13 -7.61
CA VAL A 126 -0.76 11.44 -7.32
C VAL A 126 0.09 12.54 -7.95
N ILE A 127 -0.54 13.63 -8.36
CA ILE A 127 0.17 14.85 -8.77
C ILE A 127 -0.21 15.93 -7.77
N PHE A 128 0.77 16.39 -7.00
CA PHE A 128 0.58 17.56 -6.13
C PHE A 128 0.76 18.82 -6.98
N TYR A 129 -0.30 19.63 -7.11
CA TYR A 129 -0.19 20.97 -7.67
C TYR A 129 0.39 21.89 -6.59
N LYS A 130 1.41 22.68 -6.95
CA LYS A 130 1.99 23.71 -6.09
C LYS A 130 1.21 25.02 -6.23
#